data_AF-A0A6I3T3S4-F1
#
_entry.id   AF-A0A6I3T3S4-F1
#
_cell.length_a   1.000
_cell.length_b   1.000
_cell.length_c   1.000
_cell.angle_alpha   90.00
_cell.angle_beta   90.00
_cell.angle_gamma   90.00
#
_symmetry.space_group_name_H-M   'P 1'
#
loop_
_entity.id
_entity.type
_entity.pdbx_description
1 polymer ?
#
loop_
_entity_poly.entity_id
_entity_poly.type
_entity_poly.pdbx_seq_one_letter_code
_entity_poly.pdbx_strand_id
1 'polypeptide(L)'
;MHAKQCSCGQCRNQEVFEILPFFQQQGSPLSEEEELALTMELLEIDSEEELDQFLGKVFKSAWKGIKKVGSVIGKVAKPLGGVLKGIAKQALPFVGGALGSMIPIPGVGTMIGRAAGTALSKALEMELEGLDQEQQEFEMARRFVRIAASAAQNAADGGSPQQAVLAALREHAPGIRLQG
;
A
#
# COMPACT_ATOMS: atom_id res chain seq x y z
N MET A 1 10.50 -33.57 -30.30
CA MET A 1 10.45 -34.81 -29.50
C MET A 1 11.84 -35.03 -28.90
N HIS A 2 11.91 -35.19 -27.57
CA HIS A 2 13.09 -35.43 -26.70
C HIS A 2 14.15 -34.31 -26.72
N ALA A 3 14.50 -33.69 -25.58
CA ALA A 3 15.06 -34.38 -24.42
C ALA A 3 14.56 -33.82 -23.08
N LYS A 4 13.74 -34.62 -22.38
CA LYS A 4 13.55 -34.51 -20.92
C LYS A 4 14.60 -35.33 -20.15
N GLN A 5 15.74 -35.63 -20.77
CA GLN A 5 16.86 -36.39 -20.17
C GLN A 5 18.24 -35.79 -20.56
N CYS A 6 18.41 -34.47 -20.45
CA CYS A 6 19.73 -33.87 -20.59
C CYS A 6 20.45 -33.83 -19.22
N SER A 7 21.63 -34.46 -19.13
CA SER A 7 22.43 -34.59 -17.89
C SER A 7 23.65 -33.66 -17.84
N CYS A 8 23.73 -32.64 -18.70
CA CYS A 8 24.86 -31.71 -18.73
C CYS A 8 24.81 -30.68 -17.58
N GLY A 9 25.97 -30.21 -17.13
CA GLY A 9 26.09 -29.24 -16.03
C GLY A 9 25.38 -27.90 -16.28
N GLN A 10 25.12 -27.55 -17.54
CA GLN A 10 24.41 -26.32 -17.93
C GLN A 10 22.88 -26.44 -17.82
N CYS A 11 22.30 -27.63 -17.95
CA CYS A 11 20.86 -27.86 -17.74
C CYS A 11 20.52 -28.25 -16.29
N ARG A 12 21.48 -28.81 -15.54
CA ARG A 12 21.33 -29.12 -14.11
C ARG A 12 21.19 -27.88 -13.21
N ASN A 13 21.58 -26.70 -13.71
CA ASN A 13 21.64 -25.47 -12.92
C ASN A 13 20.37 -24.60 -13.02
N GLN A 14 19.25 -25.16 -13.49
CA GLN A 14 17.94 -24.50 -13.46
C GLN A 14 16.96 -25.17 -12.48
N GLU A 15 17.51 -25.80 -11.44
CA GLU A 15 16.80 -26.10 -10.21
C GLU A 15 17.65 -25.63 -9.02
N VAL A 16 18.07 -24.36 -9.07
CA VAL A 16 18.24 -23.61 -7.83
C VAL A 16 16.84 -23.13 -7.44
N PHE A 17 16.00 -24.09 -7.04
CA PHE A 17 14.98 -23.85 -6.03
C PHE A 17 15.78 -23.59 -4.76
N GLU A 18 16.39 -22.40 -4.69
CA GLU A 18 16.87 -21.85 -3.45
C GLU A 18 15.66 -21.87 -2.55
N ILE A 19 15.74 -22.77 -1.58
CA ILE A 19 14.85 -22.89 -0.44
C ILE A 19 14.65 -21.46 0.06
N LEU A 20 13.55 -20.83 -0.35
CA LEU A 20 13.11 -19.57 0.22
C LEU A 20 12.96 -19.89 1.70
N PRO A 21 13.86 -19.38 2.57
CA PRO A 21 13.75 -19.67 3.97
C PRO A 21 12.50 -18.92 4.40
N PHE A 22 11.41 -19.65 4.60
CA PHE A 22 10.17 -19.10 5.10
C PHE A 22 9.66 -17.93 4.25
N PHE A 23 8.66 -18.18 3.41
CA PHE A 23 7.53 -17.25 3.45
C PHE A 23 7.05 -17.29 4.90
N GLN A 24 7.66 -16.48 5.77
CA GLN A 24 7.04 -16.14 7.02
C GLN A 24 5.67 -15.66 6.59
N GLN A 25 4.67 -16.34 7.12
CA GLN A 25 3.35 -15.78 7.30
C GLN A 25 3.60 -14.47 8.06
N GLN A 26 3.94 -13.40 7.33
CA GLN A 26 4.13 -12.07 7.87
C GLN A 26 2.71 -11.61 8.17
N GLY A 27 2.23 -12.01 9.34
CA GLY A 27 1.23 -11.19 10.01
C GLY A 27 1.74 -9.76 9.98
N SER A 28 0.82 -8.82 9.76
CA SER A 28 1.09 -7.40 9.84
C SER A 28 2.09 -7.11 10.97
N PRO A 29 3.11 -6.26 10.78
CA PRO A 29 4.02 -5.89 11.87
C PRO A 29 3.30 -5.15 13.02
N LEU A 30 2.01 -4.85 12.83
CA LEU A 30 1.10 -4.29 13.80
C LEU A 30 0.25 -5.38 14.45
N SER A 31 -0.08 -5.22 15.72
CA SER A 31 -1.18 -5.98 16.31
C SER A 31 -2.52 -5.59 15.69
N GLU A 32 -3.54 -6.44 15.82
CA GLU A 32 -4.89 -6.13 15.34
C GLU A 32 -5.44 -4.83 15.97
N GLU A 33 -5.18 -4.62 17.26
CA GLU A 33 -5.57 -3.40 17.99
C GLU A 33 -4.85 -2.16 17.45
N GLU A 34 -3.54 -2.25 17.21
CA GLU A 34 -2.73 -1.15 16.65
C GLU A 34 -3.20 -0.81 15.23
N GLU A 35 -3.52 -1.82 14.43
CA GLU A 35 -4.05 -1.65 13.08
C GLU A 35 -5.41 -0.95 13.08
N LEU A 36 -6.34 -1.37 13.94
CA LEU A 36 -7.64 -0.72 14.07
C LEU A 36 -7.51 0.73 14.54
N ALA A 37 -6.69 0.99 15.55
CA ALA A 37 -6.47 2.35 16.07
C ALA A 37 -5.87 3.29 15.01
N LEU A 38 -4.85 2.83 14.28
CA LEU A 38 -4.25 3.60 13.19
C LEU A 38 -5.23 3.80 12.03
N THR A 39 -6.11 2.83 11.77
CA THR A 39 -7.15 2.97 10.74
C THR A 39 -8.13 4.10 11.10
N MET A 40 -8.61 4.12 12.34
CA MET A 40 -9.52 5.16 12.81
C MET A 40 -8.84 6.53 12.77
N GLU A 41 -7.57 6.61 13.20
CA GLU A 41 -6.79 7.86 13.11
C GLU A 41 -6.67 8.34 11.66
N LEU A 42 -6.40 7.44 10.71
CA LEU A 42 -6.27 7.80 9.29
C LEU A 42 -7.55 8.41 8.71
N LEU A 43 -8.73 7.95 9.15
CA LEU A 43 -10.02 8.49 8.72
C LEU A 43 -10.31 9.89 9.29
N GLU A 44 -9.64 10.28 10.37
CA GLU A 44 -9.80 11.59 11.01
C GLU A 44 -8.83 12.65 10.47
N ILE A 45 -7.80 12.26 9.72
CA ILE A 45 -6.77 13.17 9.18
C ILE A 45 -7.39 14.10 8.14
N ASP A 46 -7.22 15.41 8.33
CA ASP A 46 -7.74 16.43 7.42
C ASP A 46 -6.66 17.25 6.70
N SER A 47 -5.39 17.06 7.08
CA SER A 47 -4.27 17.87 6.62
C SER A 47 -3.01 17.07 6.27
N GLU A 48 -2.16 17.64 5.42
CA GLU A 48 -0.93 16.99 4.99
C GLU A 48 0.08 16.86 6.13
N GLU A 49 0.07 17.82 7.06
CA GLU A 49 0.89 17.86 8.25
C GLU A 49 0.49 16.76 9.23
N GLU A 50 -0.80 16.47 9.35
CA GLU A 50 -1.33 15.36 10.14
C GLU A 50 -0.99 14.01 9.50
N LEU A 51 -1.08 13.91 8.17
CA LEU A 51 -0.66 12.71 7.45
C LEU A 51 0.83 12.39 7.69
N ASP A 52 1.70 13.39 7.71
CA ASP A 52 3.12 13.19 8.02
C ASP A 52 3.34 12.68 9.46
N GLN A 53 2.59 13.22 10.43
CA GLN A 53 2.63 12.79 11.82
C GLN A 53 2.12 11.35 11.98
N PHE A 54 1.02 11.04 11.31
CA PHE A 54 0.43 9.72 11.26
C PHE A 54 1.40 8.68 10.68
N LEU A 55 2.02 8.96 9.53
CA LEU A 55 3.03 8.06 8.95
C LEU A 55 4.20 7.82 9.91
N GLY A 56 4.60 8.86 10.66
CA GLY A 56 5.57 8.72 11.75
C GLY A 56 5.15 7.73 12.84
N LYS A 57 3.87 7.74 13.24
CA LYS A 57 3.30 6.78 14.20
C LYS A 57 3.25 5.37 13.62
N VAL A 58 2.79 5.20 12.38
CA VAL A 58 2.78 3.90 11.69
C VAL A 58 4.18 3.29 11.67
N PHE A 59 5.20 4.06 11.28
CA PHE A 59 6.57 3.57 11.24
C PHE A 59 7.10 3.21 12.63
N LYS A 60 6.79 4.03 13.63
CA LYS A 60 7.16 3.74 15.02
C LYS A 60 6.55 2.44 15.52
N SER A 61 5.30 2.17 15.18
CA SER A 61 4.62 0.91 15.50
C SER A 61 5.21 -0.26 14.72
N ALA A 62 5.39 -0.11 13.41
CA ALA A 62 5.96 -1.16 12.55
C ALA A 62 7.41 -1.55 12.93
N TRP A 63 8.17 -0.63 13.50
CA TRP A 63 9.54 -0.86 13.95
C TRP A 63 9.67 -1.17 15.44
N LYS A 64 8.55 -1.23 16.17
CA LYS A 64 8.53 -1.55 17.59
C LYS A 64 9.16 -2.92 17.81
N GLY A 65 10.23 -2.97 18.60
CA GLY A 65 10.97 -4.20 18.86
C GLY A 65 12.11 -4.52 17.89
N ILE A 66 12.26 -3.77 16.79
CA ILE A 66 13.42 -3.91 15.91
C ILE A 66 14.62 -3.16 16.53
N LYS A 67 15.70 -3.87 16.88
CA LYS A 67 16.87 -3.27 17.56
C LYS A 67 17.84 -2.50 16.64
N LYS A 68 17.75 -2.69 15.32
CA LYS A 68 18.71 -2.16 14.32
C LYS A 68 18.24 -0.91 13.57
N VAL A 69 17.02 -0.45 13.82
CA VAL A 69 16.39 0.64 13.05
C VAL A 69 16.97 2.03 13.33
N GLY A 70 17.60 2.29 14.48
CA GLY A 70 18.10 3.63 14.84
C GLY A 70 18.96 4.32 13.77
N SER A 71 19.83 3.55 13.09
CA SER A 71 20.71 4.07 12.03
C SER A 71 20.05 4.11 10.64
N VAL A 72 18.95 3.37 10.46
CA VAL A 72 18.22 3.20 9.20
C VAL A 72 17.06 4.18 9.10
N ILE A 73 16.40 4.50 10.23
CA ILE A 73 15.27 5.44 10.34
C ILE A 73 15.59 6.77 9.65
N GLY A 74 16.74 7.37 9.94
CA GLY A 74 17.10 8.68 9.38
C GLY A 74 17.26 8.67 7.86
N LYS A 75 17.60 7.53 7.25
CA LYS A 75 17.81 7.40 5.81
C LYS A 75 16.57 6.90 5.07
N VAL A 76 15.72 6.14 5.75
CA VAL A 76 14.59 5.43 5.14
C VAL A 76 13.24 6.09 5.44
N ALA A 77 13.04 6.61 6.66
CA ALA A 77 11.73 7.14 7.07
C ALA A 77 11.28 8.32 6.20
N LYS A 78 12.17 9.26 5.91
CA LYS A 78 11.85 10.44 5.08
C LYS A 78 11.49 10.09 3.63
N PRO A 79 12.31 9.35 2.87
CA PRO A 79 11.93 9.00 1.49
C PRO A 79 10.75 8.03 1.43
N LEU A 80 10.62 7.10 2.39
CA LEU A 80 9.45 6.23 2.47
C LEU A 80 8.17 7.01 2.77
N GLY A 81 8.23 7.94 3.73
CA GLY A 81 7.13 8.85 4.05
C GLY A 81 6.72 9.67 2.84
N GLY A 82 7.68 10.19 2.05
CA GLY A 82 7.38 10.91 0.82
C GLY A 82 6.65 10.07 -0.23
N VAL A 83 7.04 8.81 -0.43
CA VAL A 83 6.36 7.89 -1.36
C VAL A 83 4.95 7.57 -0.88
N LEU A 84 4.80 7.19 0.39
CA LEU A 84 3.50 6.86 0.98
C LEU A 84 2.56 8.07 1.03
N LYS A 85 3.09 9.27 1.32
CA LYS A 85 2.35 10.53 1.22
C LYS A 85 1.84 10.77 -0.21
N GLY A 86 2.67 10.52 -1.22
CA GLY A 86 2.27 10.64 -2.63
C GLY A 86 1.11 9.71 -2.98
N ILE A 87 1.16 8.47 -2.52
CA ILE A 87 0.08 7.47 -2.71
C ILE A 87 -1.18 7.89 -1.96
N ALA A 88 -1.05 8.28 -0.70
CA ALA A 88 -2.16 8.76 0.13
C ALA A 88 -2.85 9.95 -0.54
N LYS A 89 -2.13 10.95 -1.04
CA LYS A 89 -2.72 12.08 -1.77
C LYS A 89 -3.50 11.70 -3.02
N GLN A 90 -3.13 10.61 -3.68
CA GLN A 90 -3.84 10.10 -4.86
C GLN A 90 -5.07 9.25 -4.49
N ALA A 91 -5.05 8.63 -3.31
CA ALA A 91 -6.10 7.73 -2.83
C ALA A 91 -7.11 8.38 -1.88
N LEU A 92 -6.69 9.36 -1.07
CA LEU A 92 -7.51 10.12 -0.10
C LEU A 92 -8.66 10.92 -0.72
N PRO A 93 -8.64 11.38 -2.00
CA PRO A 93 -9.84 11.92 -2.64
C PRO A 93 -11.03 10.93 -2.65
N PHE A 94 -10.78 9.64 -2.35
CA PHE A 94 -11.77 8.58 -2.18
C PHE A 94 -11.99 8.13 -0.72
N VAL A 95 -11.17 8.59 0.23
CA VAL A 95 -11.20 8.17 1.64
C VAL A 95 -11.11 9.43 2.50
N GLY A 96 -12.26 10.06 2.78
CA GLY A 96 -12.43 11.08 3.82
C GLY A 96 -11.67 12.41 3.65
N GLY A 97 -12.41 13.50 3.42
CA GLY A 97 -12.07 14.82 3.98
C GLY A 97 -10.93 15.64 3.35
N ALA A 98 -11.29 16.50 2.40
CA ALA A 98 -10.80 17.89 2.35
C ALA A 98 -9.32 18.23 2.07
N LEU A 99 -8.48 17.36 1.50
CA LEU A 99 -7.20 17.80 0.92
C LEU A 99 -7.28 18.11 -0.57
N GLY A 100 -7.95 19.22 -0.87
CA GLY A 100 -7.90 19.86 -2.18
C GLY A 100 -9.29 20.05 -2.76
N SER A 101 -9.73 21.31 -2.78
CA SER A 101 -10.95 21.77 -3.42
C SER A 101 -11.25 21.00 -4.71
N MET A 102 -12.33 20.24 -4.69
CA MET A 102 -13.12 19.97 -5.88
C MET A 102 -13.61 21.32 -6.40
N ILE A 103 -12.73 22.05 -7.09
CA ILE A 103 -13.16 23.06 -8.06
C ILE A 103 -13.40 22.25 -9.33
N PRO A 104 -14.66 21.92 -9.67
CA PRO A 104 -14.97 21.51 -11.03
C PRO A 104 -14.73 22.74 -11.92
N ILE A 105 -13.49 22.95 -12.39
CA ILE A 105 -13.24 23.89 -13.49
C ILE A 105 -13.91 23.26 -14.72
N PRO A 106 -14.98 23.85 -15.26
CA PRO A 106 -15.62 23.33 -16.45
C PRO A 106 -14.58 23.38 -17.58
N GLY A 107 -14.15 22.21 -18.05
CA GLY A 107 -13.23 22.08 -19.19
C GLY A 107 -11.82 21.57 -18.88
N VAL A 108 -11.41 21.44 -17.60
CA VAL A 108 -10.08 20.88 -17.25
C VAL A 108 -10.17 20.03 -15.97
N GLY A 109 -10.76 18.84 -16.08
CA GLY A 109 -10.80 17.85 -14.99
C GLY A 109 -11.49 16.57 -15.47
N THR A 110 -10.89 15.41 -15.19
CA THR A 110 -11.31 14.02 -15.57
C THR A 110 -11.20 13.64 -17.05
N MET A 111 -9.98 13.64 -17.60
CA MET A 111 -9.74 13.01 -18.92
C MET A 111 -9.70 11.48 -18.86
N ILE A 112 -9.67 10.89 -17.67
CA ILE A 112 -10.00 9.49 -17.41
C ILE A 112 -11.48 9.47 -17.01
N GLY A 113 -12.41 9.19 -17.92
CA GLY A 113 -13.77 8.86 -17.49
C GLY A 113 -14.95 9.30 -18.35
N ARG A 114 -14.78 10.05 -19.44
CA ARG A 114 -15.99 10.49 -20.22
C ARG A 114 -16.68 9.38 -21.02
N ALA A 115 -16.00 8.27 -21.31
CA ALA A 115 -16.60 7.12 -22.02
C ALA A 115 -16.92 5.92 -21.10
N ALA A 116 -16.19 5.77 -19.98
CA ALA A 116 -16.44 4.74 -18.97
C ALA A 116 -17.44 5.20 -17.90
N GLY A 117 -17.54 6.50 -17.63
CA GLY A 117 -18.31 7.06 -16.52
C GLY A 117 -19.82 6.87 -16.66
N THR A 118 -20.44 7.02 -17.82
CA THR A 118 -21.92 7.01 -17.88
C THR A 118 -22.55 5.62 -17.74
N ALA A 119 -21.84 4.56 -18.11
CA ALA A 119 -22.30 3.17 -17.99
C ALA A 119 -21.79 2.52 -16.70
N LEU A 120 -20.55 2.82 -16.29
CA LEU A 120 -19.99 2.31 -15.05
C LEU A 120 -20.55 3.05 -13.83
N SER A 121 -20.84 4.36 -13.88
CA SER A 121 -21.47 5.06 -12.75
C SER A 121 -22.88 4.56 -12.45
N LYS A 122 -23.66 4.16 -13.45
CA LYS A 122 -24.99 3.55 -13.23
C LYS A 122 -24.91 2.12 -12.69
N ALA A 123 -23.92 1.34 -13.13
CA ALA A 123 -23.67 0.00 -12.60
C ALA A 123 -23.08 0.05 -11.18
N LEU A 124 -22.18 1.00 -10.91
CA LEU A 124 -21.67 1.32 -9.58
C LEU A 124 -22.77 1.88 -8.68
N GLU A 125 -23.67 2.74 -9.17
CA GLU A 125 -24.85 3.22 -8.40
C GLU A 125 -25.74 2.06 -7.97
N MET A 126 -25.95 1.06 -8.82
CA MET A 126 -26.78 -0.12 -8.51
C MET A 126 -26.06 -1.16 -7.61
N GLU A 127 -24.72 -1.18 -7.57
CA GLU A 127 -23.93 -1.99 -6.61
C GLU A 127 -23.61 -1.23 -5.30
N LEU A 128 -23.69 0.10 -5.30
CA LEU A 128 -23.52 0.98 -4.12
C LEU A 128 -24.75 0.98 -3.20
N GLU A 129 -25.88 0.39 -3.62
CA GLU A 129 -27.08 0.24 -2.79
C GLU A 129 -26.98 -0.91 -1.75
N GLY A 130 -25.78 -1.47 -1.50
CA GLY A 130 -25.62 -2.62 -0.60
C GLY A 130 -24.40 -2.66 0.32
N LEU A 131 -23.48 -1.69 0.24
CA LEU A 131 -22.33 -1.55 1.15
C LEU A 131 -22.26 -0.09 1.60
N ASP A 132 -22.35 0.16 2.91
CA ASP A 132 -22.23 1.51 3.46
C ASP A 132 -20.89 2.12 3.03
N GLN A 133 -20.91 3.34 2.49
CA GLN A 133 -19.68 4.05 2.05
C GLN A 133 -18.64 4.11 3.18
N GLU A 134 -19.10 4.27 4.41
CA GLU A 134 -18.28 4.24 5.63
C GLU A 134 -17.49 2.93 5.80
N GLN A 135 -18.09 1.77 5.47
CA GLN A 135 -17.41 0.47 5.57
C GLN A 135 -16.33 0.33 4.50
N GLN A 136 -16.60 0.80 3.28
CA GLN A 136 -15.61 0.79 2.20
C GLN A 136 -14.42 1.69 2.53
N GLU A 137 -14.69 2.90 3.05
CA GLU A 137 -13.65 3.83 3.51
C GLU A 137 -12.79 3.21 4.61
N PHE A 138 -13.42 2.58 5.59
CA PHE A 138 -12.71 1.88 6.66
C PHE A 138 -11.83 0.74 6.15
N GLU A 139 -12.33 -0.11 5.26
CA GLU A 139 -11.55 -1.21 4.70
C GLU A 139 -10.37 -0.72 3.86
N MET A 140 -10.55 0.35 3.08
CA MET A 140 -9.48 0.99 2.32
C MET A 140 -8.42 1.60 3.24
N ALA A 141 -8.84 2.33 4.27
CA ALA A 141 -7.95 2.90 5.28
C ALA A 141 -7.15 1.80 5.99
N ARG A 142 -7.83 0.72 6.39
CA ARG A 142 -7.20 -0.45 7.05
C ARG A 142 -6.16 -1.11 6.16
N ARG A 143 -6.46 -1.24 4.87
CA ARG A 143 -5.54 -1.78 3.87
C ARG A 143 -4.32 -0.87 3.69
N PHE A 144 -4.52 0.44 3.64
CA PHE A 144 -3.42 1.40 3.56
C PHE A 144 -2.48 1.30 4.77
N VAL A 145 -3.02 1.22 5.99
CA VAL A 145 -2.25 1.03 7.23
C VAL A 145 -1.35 -0.20 7.13
N ARG A 146 -1.89 -1.34 6.69
CA ARG A 146 -1.13 -2.58 6.49
C ARG A 146 0.00 -2.41 5.47
N ILE A 147 -0.30 -1.78 4.32
CA ILE A 147 0.71 -1.51 3.28
C ILE A 147 1.83 -0.63 3.84
N ALA A 148 1.49 0.46 4.53
CA ALA A 148 2.46 1.39 5.09
C ALA A 148 3.35 0.72 6.14
N ALA A 149 2.77 -0.13 6.99
CA ALA A 149 3.50 -0.84 8.03
C ALA A 149 4.44 -1.91 7.46
N SER A 150 3.96 -2.77 6.54
CA SER A 150 4.81 -3.74 5.83
C SER A 150 5.90 -3.05 4.99
N ALA A 151 5.59 -1.93 4.35
CA ALA A 151 6.60 -1.15 3.61
C ALA A 151 7.67 -0.60 4.55
N ALA A 152 7.30 -0.13 5.74
CA ALA A 152 8.24 0.31 6.76
C ALA A 152 9.16 -0.83 7.21
N GLN A 153 8.59 -2.01 7.50
CA GLN A 153 9.36 -3.20 7.87
C GLN A 153 10.33 -3.62 6.76
N ASN A 154 9.84 -3.78 5.54
CA ASN A 154 10.64 -4.15 4.37
C ASN A 154 11.79 -3.16 4.09
N ALA A 155 11.55 -1.86 4.30
CA ALA A 155 12.56 -0.84 4.11
C ALA A 155 13.62 -0.84 5.24
N ALA A 156 13.24 -1.21 6.46
CA ALA A 156 14.19 -1.41 7.56
C ALA A 156 15.11 -2.62 7.33
N ASP A 157 14.64 -3.63 6.60
CA ASP A 157 15.41 -4.82 6.21
C ASP A 157 16.39 -4.58 5.05
N GLY A 158 16.44 -3.35 4.51
CA GLY A 158 17.47 -2.90 3.56
C GLY A 158 16.99 -2.72 2.12
N GLY A 159 15.69 -2.83 1.85
CA GLY A 159 15.13 -2.48 0.54
C GLY A 159 15.10 -0.97 0.28
N SER A 160 15.12 -0.56 -0.99
CA SER A 160 14.80 0.84 -1.32
C SER A 160 13.34 1.14 -0.96
N PRO A 161 12.98 2.39 -0.60
CA PRO A 161 11.61 2.75 -0.25
C PRO A 161 10.58 2.36 -1.32
N GLN A 162 10.94 2.48 -2.59
CA GLN A 162 10.07 2.13 -3.72
C GLN A 162 9.85 0.61 -3.79
N GLN A 163 10.90 -0.19 -3.63
CA GLN A 163 10.78 -1.64 -3.62
C GLN A 163 9.98 -2.13 -2.42
N ALA A 164 10.18 -1.52 -1.25
CA ALA A 164 9.48 -1.87 -0.03
C ALA A 164 7.97 -1.61 -0.14
N VAL A 165 7.57 -0.48 -0.72
CA VAL A 165 6.16 -0.16 -1.01
C VAL A 165 5.58 -1.12 -2.05
N LEU A 166 6.30 -1.42 -3.14
CA LEU A 166 5.85 -2.36 -4.15
C LEU A 166 5.66 -3.78 -3.59
N ALA A 167 6.54 -4.21 -2.69
CA ALA A 167 6.42 -5.50 -2.00
C ALA A 167 5.16 -5.52 -1.11
N ALA A 168 4.96 -4.50 -0.29
CA ALA A 168 3.78 -4.37 0.58
C ALA A 168 2.46 -4.27 -0.21
N LEU A 169 2.48 -3.59 -1.36
CA LEU A 169 1.31 -3.54 -2.26
C LEU A 169 0.96 -4.90 -2.83
N ARG A 170 1.94 -5.72 -3.23
CA ARG A 170 1.67 -7.08 -3.72
C ARG A 170 1.08 -7.98 -2.64
N GLU A 171 1.50 -7.78 -1.40
CA GLU A 171 1.03 -8.55 -0.24
C GLU A 171 -0.40 -8.18 0.14
N HIS A 172 -0.67 -6.90 0.35
CA HIS A 172 -1.96 -6.44 0.90
C HIS A 172 -2.95 -6.04 -0.18
N ALA A 173 -2.51 -5.81 -1.41
CA ALA A 173 -3.34 -5.38 -2.54
C ALA A 173 -3.41 -6.38 -3.73
N PRO A 174 -3.72 -7.68 -3.52
CA PRO A 174 -3.88 -8.63 -4.62
C PRO A 174 -5.09 -8.24 -5.47
N GLY A 175 -4.84 -7.61 -6.62
CA GLY A 175 -5.87 -7.14 -7.55
C GLY A 175 -5.57 -5.77 -8.17
N ILE A 176 -4.74 -4.94 -7.53
CA ILE A 176 -4.32 -3.67 -8.11
C ILE A 176 -3.24 -3.95 -9.18
N ARG A 177 -3.63 -3.90 -10.46
CA ARG A 177 -2.68 -3.91 -11.57
C ARG A 177 -2.03 -2.53 -11.69
N LEU A 178 -0.84 -2.39 -11.10
CA LEU A 178 0.04 -1.25 -11.36
C LEU A 178 0.51 -1.35 -12.83
N GLN A 179 -0.16 -0.64 -13.74
CA GLN A 179 0.32 -0.48 -15.10
C GLN A 179 1.46 0.55 -15.05
N GLY A 180 2.67 0.08 -15.30
CA GLY A 180 3.88 0.90 -15.44
C GLY A 180 3.98 1.53 -16.82
#